data_AF-B5E828-F1
#
_entry.id   AF-B5E828-F1
#
_cell.length_a   1.000
_cell.length_b   1.000
_cell.length_c   1.000
_cell.angle_alpha   90.00
_cell.angle_beta   90.00
_cell.angle_gamma   90.00
#
_symmetry.space_group_name_H-M   'P 1'
#
loop_
_entity.id
_entity.type
_entity.pdbx_description
1 polymer ?
#
loop_
_entity_poly.entity_id
_entity_poly.type
_entity_poly.pdbx_seq_one_letter_code
_entity_poly.pdbx_strand_id
1 'polypeptide(L)'
;MTREELSRMLSAQATPLELAIWLRQRYLPLLIQAFNTPGARKRLGLYQGERIPDNERNLTDARNRVSLIIEYELARLSNQIVEERGETDLFWSYVVANRFPDLEVRRRDGTRSLRIEVKCLQSIAEEKAANFDTLKKDLNPATDFVVVFLWEWAYDGDEFQWDRSPKLHNCFVFQAYSLAELRDHYWLNKPPGDLGGGYQGFDLRFAVNCKNGSYAEEEGNYGKLLRIWKENFEYRPEDTPILLDTEQEYLKFQREVTLEGFKNLCDYHLPRLSQQDTVTRIVKDGVEIGARAGRFAFFSNSLLETRNVKPLLVENEVTYCVVMTDKYVCSGSKIDNGQLVQVFRGLKPKLLDRSLFGLA
;
A
#
# COMPACT_ATOMS: atom_id res chain seq x y z
N MET A 1 -7.09 -17.39 18.86
CA MET A 1 -7.66 -18.09 17.70
C MET A 1 -7.61 -19.58 17.99
N THR A 2 -8.76 -20.26 18.00
CA THR A 2 -8.81 -21.72 18.23
C THR A 2 -8.63 -22.49 16.93
N ARG A 3 -8.43 -23.81 17.01
CA ARG A 3 -8.40 -24.69 15.84
C ARG A 3 -9.72 -24.59 15.07
N GLU A 4 -10.85 -24.72 15.75
CA GLU A 4 -12.19 -24.76 15.16
C GLU A 4 -12.51 -23.45 14.43
N GLU A 5 -12.14 -22.31 15.03
CA GLU A 5 -12.23 -21.00 14.39
C GLU A 5 -11.45 -20.99 13.08
N LEU A 6 -10.19 -21.43 13.12
CA LEU A 6 -9.32 -21.46 11.94
C LEU A 6 -9.86 -22.43 10.86
N SER A 7 -10.30 -23.64 11.22
CA SER A 7 -10.84 -24.62 10.28
C SER A 7 -12.09 -24.08 9.58
N ARG A 8 -13.01 -23.46 10.33
CA ARG A 8 -14.25 -22.85 9.77
C ARG A 8 -13.91 -21.75 8.77
N MET A 9 -13.05 -20.82 9.15
CA MET A 9 -12.76 -19.64 8.34
C MET A 9 -11.93 -19.98 7.10
N LEU A 10 -10.88 -20.79 7.24
CA LEU A 10 -10.02 -21.18 6.11
C LEU A 10 -10.69 -22.20 5.17
N SER A 11 -11.66 -22.97 5.65
CA SER A 11 -12.55 -23.79 4.79
C SER A 11 -13.60 -22.95 4.05
N ALA A 12 -13.62 -21.63 4.21
CA ALA A 12 -14.61 -20.71 3.66
C ALA A 12 -16.07 -21.11 3.98
N GLN A 13 -16.32 -21.62 5.19
CA GLN A 13 -17.67 -21.95 5.66
C GLN A 13 -18.43 -20.74 6.23
N ALA A 14 -17.72 -19.63 6.45
CA ALA A 14 -18.30 -18.36 6.85
C ALA A 14 -18.73 -17.54 5.62
N THR A 15 -19.59 -16.55 5.83
CA THR A 15 -19.94 -15.61 4.76
C THR A 15 -18.71 -14.78 4.35
N PRO A 16 -18.67 -14.22 3.12
CA PRO A 16 -17.54 -13.43 2.66
C PRO A 16 -17.25 -12.22 3.55
N LEU A 17 -18.30 -11.62 4.13
CA LEU A 17 -18.18 -10.50 5.06
C LEU A 17 -17.57 -10.92 6.39
N GLU A 18 -18.05 -12.00 6.99
CA GLU A 18 -17.44 -12.55 8.21
C GLU A 18 -15.97 -12.92 7.99
N LEU A 19 -15.66 -13.49 6.83
CA LEU A 19 -14.30 -13.88 6.47
C LEU A 19 -13.39 -12.65 6.27
N ALA A 20 -13.86 -11.61 5.58
CA ALA A 20 -13.13 -10.36 5.41
C ALA A 20 -12.80 -9.71 6.77
N ILE A 21 -13.79 -9.62 7.66
CA ILE A 21 -13.65 -9.06 9.00
C ILE A 21 -12.63 -9.88 9.82
N TRP A 22 -12.73 -11.21 9.78
CA TRP A 22 -11.81 -12.09 10.49
C TRP A 22 -10.38 -12.02 9.96
N LEU A 23 -10.20 -11.97 8.63
CA LEU A 23 -8.88 -11.77 8.03
C LEU A 23 -8.26 -10.46 8.54
N ARG A 24 -9.01 -9.35 8.53
CA ARG A 24 -8.52 -8.02 8.97
C ARG A 24 -8.26 -7.93 10.47
N GLN A 25 -9.11 -8.51 11.31
CA GLN A 25 -9.07 -8.27 12.76
C GLN A 25 -8.35 -9.37 13.55
N ARG A 26 -8.15 -10.55 12.97
CA ARG A 26 -7.68 -11.73 13.70
C ARG A 26 -6.49 -12.38 13.02
N TYR A 27 -6.63 -12.78 11.76
CA TYR A 27 -5.64 -13.63 11.09
C TYR A 27 -4.42 -12.84 10.61
N LEU A 28 -4.62 -11.81 9.80
CA LEU A 28 -3.53 -11.04 9.21
C LEU A 28 -2.74 -10.22 10.24
N PRO A 29 -3.33 -9.62 11.29
CA PRO A 29 -2.55 -8.98 12.35
C PRO A 29 -1.58 -9.95 13.04
N LEU A 30 -2.01 -11.19 13.30
CA LEU A 30 -1.15 -12.23 13.87
C LEU A 30 0.00 -12.57 12.90
N LEU A 31 -0.31 -12.67 11.61
CA LEU A 31 0.68 -12.95 10.57
C LEU A 31 1.71 -11.81 10.43
N ILE A 32 1.26 -10.55 10.46
CA ILE A 32 2.13 -9.37 10.48
C ILE A 32 3.05 -9.38 11.70
N GLN A 33 2.51 -9.70 12.89
CA GLN A 33 3.31 -9.82 14.10
C GLN A 33 4.40 -10.89 13.95
N ALA A 34 4.04 -12.05 13.41
CA ALA A 34 5.00 -13.14 13.16
C ALA A 34 6.08 -12.75 12.14
N PHE A 35 5.69 -12.08 11.05
CA PHE A 35 6.61 -11.56 10.04
C PHE A 35 7.58 -10.53 10.62
N ASN A 36 7.09 -9.65 11.50
CA ASN A 36 7.90 -8.57 12.06
C ASN A 36 8.88 -9.01 13.15
N THR A 37 8.93 -10.31 13.49
CA THR A 37 9.93 -10.83 14.41
C THR A 37 11.34 -10.82 13.80
N PRO A 38 12.42 -10.64 14.59
CA PRO A 38 13.77 -10.68 14.06
C PRO A 38 14.11 -11.97 13.32
N GLY A 39 13.60 -13.10 13.83
CA GLY A 39 13.79 -14.43 13.22
C GLY A 39 13.18 -14.57 11.83
N ALA A 40 12.12 -13.83 11.52
CA ALA A 40 11.56 -13.75 10.17
C ALA A 40 12.30 -12.73 9.30
N ARG A 41 12.46 -11.50 9.81
CA ARG A 41 13.08 -10.39 9.08
C ARG A 41 14.53 -10.65 8.66
N LYS A 42 15.29 -11.48 9.39
CA LYS A 42 16.69 -11.80 9.06
C LYS A 42 16.89 -12.36 7.65
N ARG A 43 15.88 -13.03 7.08
CA ARG A 43 15.96 -13.59 5.72
C ARG A 43 15.82 -12.53 4.61
N LEU A 44 15.36 -11.34 4.96
CA LEU A 44 15.16 -10.21 4.05
C LEU A 44 15.98 -8.97 4.46
N GLY A 45 16.84 -9.10 5.47
CA GLY A 45 17.73 -8.04 5.90
C GLY A 45 18.77 -7.72 4.84
N LEU A 46 19.02 -6.44 4.64
CA LEU A 46 20.17 -5.96 3.89
C LEU A 46 21.33 -5.79 4.86
N TYR A 47 22.42 -6.50 4.61
CA TYR A 47 23.59 -6.54 5.48
C TYR A 47 24.69 -5.58 4.98
N GLN A 48 25.66 -5.29 5.85
CA GLN A 48 26.72 -4.32 5.58
C GLN A 48 27.39 -4.53 4.22
N GLY A 49 27.37 -3.47 3.41
CA GLY A 49 27.96 -3.44 2.07
C GLY A 49 26.99 -3.81 0.94
N GLU A 50 25.79 -4.31 1.25
CA GLU A 50 24.76 -4.56 0.26
C GLU A 50 24.09 -3.23 -0.16
N ARG A 51 24.04 -2.97 -1.47
CA ARG A 51 23.41 -1.76 -2.02
C ARG A 51 22.20 -2.15 -2.85
N ILE A 52 21.11 -1.41 -2.66
CA ILE A 52 20.00 -1.40 -3.61
C ILE A 52 20.21 -0.29 -4.64
N PRO A 53 19.67 -0.40 -5.85
CA PRO A 53 19.80 0.64 -6.87
C PRO A 53 19.09 1.94 -6.46
N ASP A 54 19.70 3.09 -6.78
CA ASP A 54 19.10 4.42 -6.51
C ASP A 54 18.28 4.99 -7.69
N ASN A 55 18.44 4.40 -8.88
CA ASN A 55 17.66 4.77 -10.06
C ASN A 55 16.28 4.10 -10.04
N GLU A 56 15.23 4.82 -10.42
CA GLU A 56 13.84 4.37 -10.25
C GLU A 56 13.53 3.05 -10.96
N ARG A 57 14.09 2.82 -12.15
CA ARG A 57 13.84 1.59 -12.92
C ARG A 57 14.30 0.36 -12.14
N ASN A 58 15.56 0.35 -11.73
CA ASN A 58 16.13 -0.80 -11.01
C ASN A 58 15.62 -0.87 -9.56
N LEU A 59 15.18 0.25 -8.99
CA LEU A 59 14.53 0.28 -7.68
C LEU A 59 13.17 -0.41 -7.71
N THR A 60 12.41 -0.27 -8.80
CA THR A 60 11.16 -1.04 -9.02
C THR A 60 11.43 -2.54 -9.05
N ASP A 61 12.48 -2.99 -9.73
CA ASP A 61 12.83 -4.42 -9.76
C ASP A 61 13.21 -4.95 -8.36
N ALA A 62 13.97 -4.17 -7.59
CA ALA A 62 14.29 -4.50 -6.20
C ALA A 62 13.03 -4.57 -5.31
N ARG A 63 12.10 -3.61 -5.45
CA ARG A 63 10.81 -3.60 -4.75
C ARG A 63 9.95 -4.82 -5.09
N ASN A 64 9.89 -5.19 -6.37
CA ASN A 64 9.16 -6.35 -6.84
C ASN A 64 9.75 -7.65 -6.25
N ARG A 65 11.09 -7.76 -6.22
CA ARG A 65 11.76 -8.90 -5.58
C ARG A 65 11.47 -8.98 -4.09
N VAL A 66 11.55 -7.88 -3.35
CA VAL A 66 11.21 -7.87 -1.92
C VAL A 66 9.76 -8.27 -1.70
N SER A 67 8.85 -7.73 -2.51
CA SER A 67 7.41 -8.04 -2.47
C SER A 67 7.13 -9.53 -2.69
N LEU A 68 7.79 -10.15 -3.66
CA LEU A 68 7.69 -11.59 -3.91
C LEU A 68 8.22 -12.42 -2.73
N ILE A 69 9.35 -12.04 -2.13
CA ILE A 69 9.90 -12.77 -0.97
C ILE A 69 8.98 -12.60 0.25
N ILE A 70 8.37 -11.43 0.45
CA ILE A 70 7.36 -11.20 1.49
C ILE A 70 6.19 -12.17 1.31
N GLU A 71 5.67 -12.33 0.10
CA GLU A 71 4.58 -13.28 -0.18
C GLU A 71 4.95 -14.72 0.21
N TYR A 72 6.12 -15.21 -0.21
CA TYR A 72 6.61 -16.53 0.19
C TYR A 72 6.74 -16.69 1.71
N GLU A 73 7.26 -15.66 2.37
CA GLU A 73 7.45 -15.68 3.81
C GLU A 73 6.12 -15.64 4.57
N LEU A 74 5.12 -14.90 4.07
CA LEU A 74 3.76 -14.87 4.60
C LEU A 74 3.10 -16.24 4.50
N ALA A 75 3.16 -16.92 3.36
CA ALA A 75 2.61 -18.26 3.21
C ALA A 75 3.30 -19.29 4.13
N ARG A 76 4.63 -19.20 4.27
CA ARG A 76 5.40 -20.04 5.20
C ARG A 76 4.95 -19.83 6.66
N LEU A 77 4.87 -18.58 7.10
CA LEU A 77 4.42 -18.22 8.46
C LEU A 77 2.96 -18.58 8.69
N SER A 78 2.10 -18.41 7.69
CA SER A 78 0.72 -18.83 7.73
C SER A 78 0.57 -20.33 7.99
N ASN A 79 1.36 -21.17 7.31
CA ASN A 79 1.38 -22.62 7.56
C ASN A 79 1.87 -22.94 8.98
N GLN A 80 2.93 -22.28 9.44
CA GLN A 80 3.40 -22.43 10.82
C GLN A 80 2.30 -22.10 11.84
N ILE A 81 1.56 -21.00 11.64
CA ILE A 81 0.43 -20.62 12.50
C ILE A 81 -0.67 -21.69 12.48
N VAL A 82 -1.00 -22.24 11.30
CA VAL A 82 -2.02 -23.28 11.14
C VAL A 82 -1.62 -24.56 11.91
N GLU A 83 -0.37 -24.99 11.75
CA GLU A 83 0.20 -26.16 12.43
C GLU A 83 0.26 -25.98 13.95
N GLU A 84 0.70 -24.83 14.44
CA GLU A 84 0.77 -24.50 15.88
C GLU A 84 -0.61 -24.51 16.56
N ARG A 85 -1.69 -24.34 15.79
CA ARG A 85 -3.08 -24.45 16.27
C ARG A 85 -3.63 -25.88 16.19
N GLY A 86 -2.81 -26.84 15.75
CA GLY A 86 -3.20 -28.25 15.63
C GLY A 86 -4.14 -28.52 14.45
N GLU A 87 -4.25 -27.60 13.51
CA GLU A 87 -4.93 -27.88 12.24
C GLU A 87 -3.96 -28.63 11.32
N THR A 88 -4.44 -29.75 10.77
CA THR A 88 -3.60 -30.69 10.03
C THR A 88 -4.12 -30.97 8.64
N ASP A 89 -5.41 -30.74 8.36
CA ASP A 89 -6.00 -30.95 7.05
C ASP A 89 -5.78 -29.76 6.12
N LEU A 90 -5.83 -28.54 6.67
CA LEU A 90 -5.73 -27.30 5.89
C LEU A 90 -4.31 -26.77 5.84
N PHE A 91 -3.91 -26.23 4.69
CA PHE A 91 -2.63 -25.55 4.52
C PHE A 91 -2.70 -24.52 3.37
N TRP A 92 -1.85 -23.50 3.45
CA TRP A 92 -1.64 -22.53 2.38
C TRP A 92 -0.66 -23.07 1.34
N SER A 93 -0.99 -22.85 0.08
CA SER A 93 -0.21 -23.29 -1.07
C SER A 93 -0.12 -22.18 -2.12
N TYR A 94 0.96 -22.21 -2.91
CA TYR A 94 1.20 -21.27 -4.02
C TYR A 94 0.53 -21.76 -5.30
N VAL A 95 0.02 -20.82 -6.09
CA VAL A 95 -0.44 -21.11 -7.45
C VAL A 95 0.69 -20.85 -8.44
N VAL A 96 1.27 -21.93 -8.96
CA VAL A 96 2.44 -21.86 -9.86
C VAL A 96 2.09 -21.32 -11.26
N ALA A 97 0.81 -21.30 -11.63
CA ALA A 97 0.35 -20.97 -12.98
C ALA A 97 0.42 -19.48 -13.34
N ASN A 98 1.02 -18.63 -12.50
CA ASN A 98 1.16 -17.17 -12.70
C ASN A 98 -0.16 -16.51 -13.14
N ARG A 99 -1.24 -16.85 -12.44
CA ARG A 99 -2.59 -16.33 -12.63
C ARG A 99 -3.25 -16.25 -11.26
N PHE A 100 -4.26 -15.39 -11.12
CA PHE A 100 -5.04 -15.31 -9.91
C PHE A 100 -5.49 -16.70 -9.41
N PRO A 101 -5.43 -16.97 -8.09
CA PRO A 101 -4.81 -16.15 -7.04
C PRO A 101 -3.30 -16.43 -6.90
N ASP A 102 -2.56 -15.64 -6.12
CA ASP A 102 -1.19 -15.99 -5.69
C ASP A 102 -1.17 -17.17 -4.70
N LEU A 103 -2.06 -17.14 -3.71
CA LEU A 103 -2.16 -18.12 -2.63
C LEU A 103 -3.55 -18.76 -2.56
N GLU A 104 -3.59 -20.02 -2.14
CA GLU A 104 -4.85 -20.71 -1.83
C GLU A 104 -4.71 -21.67 -0.66
N VAL A 105 -5.77 -21.75 0.15
CA VAL A 105 -5.95 -22.77 1.17
C VAL A 105 -6.44 -24.05 0.50
N ARG A 106 -5.76 -25.16 0.81
CA ARG A 106 -6.13 -26.49 0.37
C ARG A 106 -6.32 -27.44 1.55
N ARG A 107 -7.13 -28.46 1.32
CA ARG A 107 -7.19 -29.68 2.13
C ARG A 107 -6.16 -30.69 1.65
N ARG A 108 -5.88 -31.72 2.46
CA ARG A 108 -4.93 -32.79 2.10
C ARG A 108 -5.33 -33.57 0.85
N ASP A 109 -6.62 -33.63 0.54
CA ASP A 109 -7.14 -34.26 -0.67
C ASP A 109 -6.97 -33.39 -1.93
N GLY A 110 -6.42 -32.18 -1.80
CA GLY A 110 -6.22 -31.23 -2.88
C GLY A 110 -7.42 -30.31 -3.15
N THR A 111 -8.53 -30.46 -2.43
CA THR A 111 -9.69 -29.56 -2.54
C THR A 111 -9.30 -28.13 -2.15
N ARG A 112 -9.77 -27.16 -2.94
CA ARG A 112 -9.50 -25.73 -2.74
C ARG A 112 -10.61 -25.10 -1.89
N SER A 113 -10.26 -24.19 -0.99
CA SER A 113 -11.23 -23.53 -0.10
C SER A 113 -11.22 -22.01 -0.23
N LEU A 114 -10.14 -21.35 0.20
CA LEU A 114 -10.00 -19.89 0.18
C LEU A 114 -8.88 -19.49 -0.79
N ARG A 115 -9.05 -18.39 -1.53
CA ARG A 115 -8.08 -17.87 -2.50
C ARG A 115 -7.75 -16.42 -2.20
N ILE A 116 -6.46 -16.09 -2.19
CA ILE A 116 -5.98 -14.74 -1.90
C ILE A 116 -4.94 -14.32 -2.94
N GLU A 117 -5.21 -13.19 -3.59
CA GLU A 117 -4.17 -12.42 -4.28
C GLU A 117 -3.43 -11.55 -3.26
N VAL A 118 -2.11 -11.59 -3.27
CA VAL A 118 -1.24 -10.83 -2.38
C VAL A 118 -0.60 -9.68 -3.15
N LYS A 119 -0.73 -8.47 -2.63
CA LYS A 119 -0.05 -7.29 -3.18
C LYS A 119 0.77 -6.64 -2.08
N CYS A 120 2.07 -6.56 -2.25
CA CYS A 120 2.94 -5.86 -1.31
C CYS A 120 3.31 -4.49 -1.88
N LEU A 121 3.03 -3.43 -1.13
CA LEU A 121 3.32 -2.06 -1.53
C LEU A 121 4.33 -1.44 -0.56
N GLN A 122 5.43 -0.94 -1.10
CA GLN A 122 6.32 -0.09 -0.33
C GLN A 122 5.62 1.25 -0.06
N SER A 123 5.60 1.70 1.19
CA SER A 123 4.86 2.89 1.61
C SER A 123 5.30 4.16 0.86
N ILE A 124 6.63 4.35 0.67
CA ILE A 124 7.21 5.53 0.01
C ILE A 124 7.26 5.44 -1.52
N ALA A 125 6.78 4.34 -2.14
CA ALA A 125 6.79 4.22 -3.58
C ALA A 125 5.87 5.26 -4.24
N GLU A 126 6.41 5.98 -5.23
CA GLU A 126 5.71 7.07 -5.94
C GLU A 126 4.59 6.54 -6.82
N GLU A 127 4.90 5.51 -7.60
CA GLU A 127 3.92 4.69 -8.30
C GLU A 127 3.86 3.35 -7.61
N LYS A 128 2.79 3.16 -6.83
CA LYS A 128 2.44 1.88 -6.25
C LYS A 128 1.91 1.01 -7.39
N ALA A 129 2.83 0.45 -8.16
CA ALA A 129 2.59 -0.29 -9.41
C ALA A 129 2.06 -1.71 -9.15
N ALA A 130 1.02 -1.81 -8.32
CA ALA A 130 0.27 -3.04 -8.15
C ALA A 130 -1.05 -2.92 -8.90
N ASN A 131 -1.35 -3.95 -9.68
CA ASN A 131 -2.58 -4.07 -10.43
C ASN A 131 -3.41 -5.24 -9.90
N PHE A 132 -4.72 -5.06 -9.92
CA PHE A 132 -5.73 -6.09 -9.80
C PHE A 132 -6.57 -6.06 -11.08
N ASP A 133 -6.11 -6.78 -12.09
CA ASP A 133 -6.65 -6.86 -13.45
C ASP A 133 -7.50 -8.12 -13.69
N THR A 134 -7.64 -8.98 -12.68
CA THR A 134 -8.44 -10.20 -12.78
C THR A 134 -9.89 -9.85 -13.12
N LEU A 135 -10.40 -10.41 -14.22
CA LEU A 135 -11.75 -10.16 -14.67
C LEU A 135 -12.76 -10.77 -13.69
N LYS A 136 -13.90 -10.09 -13.52
CA LYS A 136 -14.99 -10.51 -12.63
C LYS A 136 -15.43 -11.96 -12.85
N LYS A 137 -15.40 -12.44 -14.10
CA LYS A 137 -15.76 -13.82 -14.48
C LYS A 137 -14.85 -14.91 -13.90
N ASP A 138 -13.61 -14.56 -13.54
CA ASP A 138 -12.61 -15.50 -13.03
C ASP A 138 -12.58 -15.56 -11.49
N LEU A 139 -13.45 -14.75 -10.85
CA LEU A 139 -13.54 -14.59 -9.40
C LEU A 139 -14.75 -15.34 -8.84
N ASN A 140 -14.54 -15.97 -7.69
CA ASN A 140 -15.58 -16.58 -6.88
C ASN A 140 -16.02 -15.58 -5.79
N PRO A 141 -17.28 -15.10 -5.80
CA PRO A 141 -17.77 -14.12 -4.82
C PRO A 141 -17.79 -14.65 -3.38
N ALA A 142 -17.69 -15.96 -3.18
CA ALA A 142 -17.73 -16.57 -1.85
C ALA A 142 -16.35 -16.67 -1.18
N THR A 143 -15.27 -16.81 -1.97
CA THR A 143 -13.99 -17.36 -1.47
C THR A 143 -12.76 -16.60 -1.91
N ASP A 144 -12.90 -15.51 -2.66
CA ASP A 144 -11.76 -14.82 -3.27
C ASP A 144 -11.54 -13.44 -2.67
N PHE A 145 -10.30 -13.17 -2.29
CA PHE A 145 -9.91 -11.91 -1.67
C PHE A 145 -8.64 -11.36 -2.29
N VAL A 146 -8.50 -10.03 -2.22
CA VAL A 146 -7.25 -9.32 -2.50
C VAL A 146 -6.75 -8.76 -1.18
N VAL A 147 -5.51 -9.10 -0.82
CA VAL A 147 -4.87 -8.64 0.40
C VAL A 147 -3.68 -7.78 0.05
N VAL A 148 -3.70 -6.53 0.51
CA VAL A 148 -2.61 -5.58 0.30
C VAL A 148 -1.81 -5.41 1.59
N PHE A 149 -0.53 -5.74 1.58
CA PHE A 149 0.40 -5.48 2.68
C PHE A 149 1.20 -4.22 2.41
N LEU A 150 1.26 -3.33 3.41
CA LEU A 150 2.14 -2.17 3.40
C LEU A 150 3.43 -2.49 4.11
N TRP A 151 4.55 -2.20 3.44
CA TRP A 151 5.87 -2.43 3.99
C TRP A 151 6.79 -1.22 3.82
N GLU A 152 7.78 -1.11 4.69
CA GLU A 152 8.88 -0.17 4.55
C GLU A 152 10.17 -0.75 5.12
N TRP A 153 11.29 -0.17 4.74
CA TRP A 153 12.56 -0.44 5.40
C TRP A 153 12.56 0.11 6.82
N ALA A 154 12.72 -0.77 7.80
CA ALA A 154 13.07 -0.39 9.16
C ALA A 154 14.58 -0.50 9.35
N TYR A 155 15.13 0.52 10.02
CA TYR A 155 16.56 0.71 10.29
C TYR A 155 16.89 0.39 11.76
N ASP A 156 16.08 -0.47 12.38
CA ASP A 156 16.32 -0.98 13.72
C ASP A 156 17.45 -2.03 13.68
N GLY A 157 18.44 -1.87 14.55
CA GLY A 157 19.43 -2.92 14.80
C GLY A 157 18.92 -3.80 15.94
N ASP A 158 18.34 -4.95 15.62
CA ASP A 158 17.91 -5.94 16.61
C ASP A 158 19.06 -6.92 16.91
N GLU A 159 18.73 -8.19 17.20
CA GLU A 159 19.66 -9.31 17.40
C GLU A 159 20.63 -9.53 16.21
N PHE A 160 20.26 -9.07 15.02
CA PHE A 160 21.03 -9.26 13.79
C PHE A 160 21.59 -7.93 13.28
N GLN A 161 22.83 -7.97 12.78
CA GLN A 161 23.56 -6.81 12.26
C GLN A 161 23.17 -6.48 10.80
N TRP A 162 21.88 -6.38 10.50
CA TRP A 162 21.43 -5.80 9.23
C TRP A 162 21.46 -4.27 9.30
N ASP A 163 21.66 -3.61 8.17
CA ASP A 163 21.54 -2.16 8.05
C ASP A 163 20.07 -1.74 8.03
N ARG A 164 19.24 -2.58 7.40
CA ARG A 164 17.78 -2.43 7.34
C ARG A 164 17.12 -3.75 6.95
N SER A 165 15.87 -3.93 7.33
CA SER A 165 15.06 -5.07 6.89
C SER A 165 13.61 -4.64 6.69
N PRO A 166 12.83 -5.30 5.80
CA PRO A 166 11.46 -4.92 5.58
C PRO A 166 10.63 -5.19 6.82
N LYS A 167 9.71 -4.28 7.10
CA LYS A 167 8.72 -4.38 8.18
C LYS A 167 7.34 -4.15 7.59
N LEU A 168 6.37 -4.95 8.00
CA LEU A 168 4.97 -4.77 7.64
C LEU A 168 4.30 -3.80 8.61
N HIS A 169 3.69 -2.76 8.08
CA HIS A 169 3.02 -1.72 8.88
C HIS A 169 1.53 -2.00 9.02
N ASN A 170 0.90 -2.47 7.93
CA ASN A 170 -0.55 -2.62 7.86
C ASN A 170 -0.94 -3.62 6.77
N CYS A 171 -2.19 -4.07 6.79
CA CYS A 171 -2.80 -4.84 5.71
C CYS A 171 -4.24 -4.40 5.46
N PHE A 172 -4.68 -4.54 4.22
CA PHE A 172 -6.05 -4.27 3.77
C PHE A 172 -6.60 -5.51 3.08
N VAL A 173 -7.87 -5.80 3.31
CA VAL A 173 -8.54 -6.99 2.75
C VAL A 173 -9.78 -6.55 2.02
N PHE A 174 -9.84 -6.92 0.75
CA PHE A 174 -10.98 -6.67 -0.12
C PHE A 174 -11.55 -8.00 -0.57
N GLN A 175 -12.87 -8.13 -0.57
CA GLN A 175 -13.47 -9.24 -1.31
C GLN A 175 -13.27 -8.95 -2.80
N ALA A 176 -12.70 -9.91 -3.52
CA ALA A 176 -12.14 -9.65 -4.85
C ALA A 176 -13.22 -9.30 -5.89
N TYR A 177 -14.40 -9.91 -5.79
CA TYR A 177 -15.50 -9.69 -6.72
C TYR A 177 -16.12 -8.29 -6.58
N SER A 178 -16.37 -7.82 -5.36
CA SER A 178 -16.83 -6.48 -5.01
C SER A 178 -15.79 -5.43 -5.38
N LEU A 179 -14.50 -5.72 -5.18
CA LEU A 179 -13.43 -4.84 -5.66
C LEU A 179 -13.43 -4.75 -7.19
N ALA A 180 -13.65 -5.87 -7.89
CA ALA A 180 -13.81 -5.90 -9.34
C ALA A 180 -15.07 -5.13 -9.79
N GLU A 181 -16.18 -5.20 -9.06
CA GLU A 181 -17.39 -4.43 -9.34
C GLU A 181 -17.15 -2.92 -9.24
N LEU A 182 -16.52 -2.47 -8.16
CA LEU A 182 -16.12 -1.05 -8.02
C LEU A 182 -15.21 -0.64 -9.18
N ARG A 183 -14.17 -1.43 -9.46
CA ARG A 183 -13.22 -1.19 -10.56
C ARG A 183 -13.93 -1.06 -11.90
N ASP A 184 -14.74 -2.05 -12.26
CA ASP A 184 -15.37 -2.14 -13.58
C ASP A 184 -16.38 -1.00 -13.76
N HIS A 185 -17.18 -0.69 -12.74
CA HIS A 185 -18.10 0.46 -12.75
C HIS A 185 -17.35 1.79 -12.93
N TYR A 186 -16.28 2.01 -12.18
CA TYR A 186 -15.52 3.25 -12.27
C TYR A 186 -14.79 3.39 -13.60
N TRP A 187 -14.12 2.32 -14.03
CA TRP A 187 -13.32 2.30 -15.24
C TRP A 187 -14.20 2.50 -16.47
N LEU A 188 -15.26 1.71 -16.66
CA LEU A 188 -16.16 1.80 -17.82
C LEU A 188 -16.82 3.18 -17.97
N ASN A 189 -17.08 3.86 -16.86
CA ASN A 189 -17.68 5.20 -16.85
C ASN A 189 -16.63 6.33 -16.84
N LYS A 190 -15.35 6.01 -17.04
CA LYS A 190 -14.25 6.97 -17.21
C LYS A 190 -13.32 6.58 -18.37
N PRO A 191 -13.85 6.54 -19.61
CA PRO A 191 -13.01 6.27 -20.77
C PRO A 191 -11.89 7.32 -20.90
N PRO A 192 -10.65 6.92 -21.25
CA PRO A 192 -9.57 7.84 -21.57
C PRO A 192 -9.99 8.85 -22.64
N GLY A 193 -9.67 10.13 -22.42
CA GLY A 193 -10.08 11.20 -23.33
C GLY A 193 -9.47 11.11 -24.73
N ASP A 194 -8.38 10.36 -24.89
CA ASP A 194 -7.71 10.15 -26.17
C ASP A 194 -8.32 8.99 -27.00
N LEU A 195 -9.34 8.29 -26.48
CA LEU A 195 -10.10 7.29 -27.24
C LEU A 195 -10.98 7.92 -28.34
N GLY A 196 -11.34 9.20 -28.22
CA GLY A 196 -12.24 9.86 -29.18
C GLY A 196 -13.60 9.17 -29.23
N GLY A 197 -14.07 8.79 -30.42
CA GLY A 197 -15.27 7.96 -30.62
C GLY A 197 -15.06 6.45 -30.39
N GLY A 198 -14.00 6.09 -29.68
CA GLY A 198 -13.61 4.73 -29.36
C GLY A 198 -14.49 4.04 -28.32
N TYR A 199 -14.17 2.78 -28.04
CA TYR A 199 -14.88 1.95 -27.05
C TYR A 199 -13.95 1.49 -25.94
N GLN A 200 -14.54 1.20 -24.80
CA GLN A 200 -13.86 0.56 -23.67
C GLN A 200 -14.75 -0.57 -23.16
N GLY A 201 -14.17 -1.73 -22.85
CA GLY A 201 -14.94 -2.90 -22.44
C GLY A 201 -14.08 -4.11 -22.11
N PHE A 202 -14.67 -5.29 -22.21
CA PHE A 202 -13.99 -6.55 -21.93
C PHE A 202 -14.09 -7.47 -23.14
N ASP A 203 -13.01 -8.20 -23.41
CA ASP A 203 -13.09 -9.43 -24.19
C ASP A 203 -13.12 -10.66 -23.26
N LEU A 204 -12.89 -11.87 -23.81
CA LEU A 204 -12.88 -13.11 -23.01
C LEU A 204 -11.64 -13.26 -22.09
N ARG A 205 -10.62 -12.43 -22.24
CA ARG A 205 -9.33 -12.55 -21.59
C ARG A 205 -8.93 -11.30 -20.82
N PHE A 206 -9.21 -10.12 -21.36
CA PHE A 206 -8.66 -8.85 -20.91
C PHE A 206 -9.68 -7.70 -20.95
N ALA A 207 -9.36 -6.64 -20.24
CA ALA A 207 -9.90 -5.32 -20.49
C ALA A 207 -9.34 -4.79 -21.82
N VAL A 208 -10.18 -4.17 -22.64
CA VAL A 208 -9.83 -3.71 -23.98
C VAL A 208 -10.23 -2.26 -24.19
N ASN A 209 -9.37 -1.54 -24.91
CA ASN A 209 -9.66 -0.22 -25.46
C ASN A 209 -9.69 -0.31 -26.98
N CYS A 210 -10.60 0.44 -27.61
CA CYS A 210 -10.69 0.58 -29.06
C CYS A 210 -10.48 2.03 -29.44
N LYS A 211 -9.45 2.32 -30.23
CA LYS A 211 -9.16 3.66 -30.75
C LYS A 211 -9.21 3.61 -32.27
N ASN A 212 -10.13 4.37 -32.87
CA ASN A 212 -10.34 4.38 -34.33
C ASN A 212 -10.51 2.97 -34.94
N GLY A 213 -11.27 2.09 -34.27
CA GLY A 213 -11.52 0.71 -34.73
C GLY A 213 -10.39 -0.28 -34.43
N SER A 214 -9.26 0.14 -33.87
CA SER A 214 -8.17 -0.73 -33.47
C SER A 214 -8.31 -1.11 -31.99
N TYR A 215 -8.52 -2.40 -31.73
CA TYR A 215 -8.62 -2.96 -30.39
C TYR A 215 -7.25 -3.32 -29.86
N ALA A 216 -6.99 -2.96 -28.61
CA ALA A 216 -5.79 -3.33 -27.87
C ALA A 216 -6.15 -3.67 -26.42
N GLU A 217 -5.32 -4.52 -25.81
CA GLU A 217 -5.35 -4.74 -24.37
C GLU A 217 -5.13 -3.42 -23.63
N GLU A 218 -5.86 -3.22 -22.54
CA GLU A 218 -5.69 -2.08 -21.65
C GLU A 218 -4.41 -2.27 -20.81
N GLU A 219 -3.37 -1.48 -21.08
CA GLU A 219 -2.10 -1.52 -20.33
C GLU A 219 -1.93 -0.35 -19.34
N GLY A 220 -2.93 0.53 -19.25
CA GLY A 220 -2.78 1.88 -18.74
C GLY A 220 -3.32 2.08 -17.32
N ASN A 221 -4.59 1.80 -17.09
CA ASN A 221 -5.32 2.19 -15.89
C ASN A 221 -6.14 1.06 -15.28
N TYR A 222 -6.48 0.03 -16.05
CA TYR A 222 -7.29 -1.07 -15.56
C TYR A 222 -6.58 -1.78 -14.42
N GLY A 223 -7.28 -1.93 -13.30
CA GLY A 223 -6.76 -2.62 -12.13
C GLY A 223 -5.72 -1.90 -11.30
N LYS A 224 -5.21 -0.71 -11.68
CA LYS A 224 -4.27 0.06 -10.83
C LYS A 224 -4.88 0.28 -9.44
N LEU A 225 -4.31 -0.35 -8.41
CA LEU A 225 -4.97 -0.47 -7.11
C LEU A 225 -5.40 0.87 -6.51
N LEU A 226 -4.60 1.92 -6.63
CA LEU A 226 -4.95 3.24 -6.08
C LEU A 226 -6.01 4.00 -6.90
N ARG A 227 -6.46 3.46 -8.04
CA ARG A 227 -7.36 4.11 -9.00
C ARG A 227 -8.64 3.30 -9.27
N ILE A 228 -8.89 2.24 -8.50
CA ILE A 228 -10.06 1.35 -8.68
C ILE A 228 -11.37 2.10 -8.45
N TRP A 229 -11.46 2.92 -7.40
CA TRP A 229 -12.69 3.59 -7.01
C TRP A 229 -12.45 5.03 -6.53
N LYS A 230 -13.52 5.83 -6.56
CA LYS A 230 -13.57 7.18 -5.99
C LYS A 230 -14.84 7.32 -5.16
N GLU A 231 -14.69 7.86 -3.96
CA GLU A 231 -15.81 8.22 -3.09
C GLU A 231 -16.84 9.09 -3.81
N ASN A 232 -18.13 8.82 -3.56
CA ASN A 232 -19.27 9.52 -4.15
C ASN A 232 -19.33 9.47 -5.70
N PHE A 233 -18.82 8.40 -6.31
CA PHE A 233 -18.98 8.22 -7.76
C PHE A 233 -20.44 7.90 -8.12
N GLU A 234 -20.95 8.58 -9.15
CA GLU A 234 -22.36 8.53 -9.60
C GLU A 234 -22.80 7.12 -9.99
N TYR A 235 -21.98 6.41 -10.78
CA TYR A 235 -22.34 5.13 -11.38
C TYR A 235 -21.95 3.94 -10.50
N ARG A 236 -22.41 3.92 -9.25
CA ARG A 236 -22.09 2.84 -8.29
C ARG A 236 -22.82 1.52 -8.57
N PRO A 237 -22.20 0.37 -8.26
CA PRO A 237 -22.89 -0.92 -8.29
C PRO A 237 -23.98 -1.01 -7.22
N GLU A 238 -24.80 -2.06 -7.29
CA GLU A 238 -25.86 -2.32 -6.31
C GLU A 238 -25.29 -2.57 -4.92
N ASP A 239 -25.85 -1.90 -3.91
CA ASP A 239 -25.37 -2.00 -2.55
C ASP A 239 -25.64 -3.39 -1.95
N THR A 240 -24.56 -4.08 -1.58
CA THR A 240 -24.59 -5.27 -0.74
C THR A 240 -23.73 -5.04 0.50
N PRO A 241 -23.97 -5.75 1.62
CA PRO A 241 -23.16 -5.58 2.83
C PRO A 241 -21.65 -5.77 2.59
N ILE A 242 -21.27 -6.75 1.74
CA ILE A 242 -19.87 -7.01 1.41
C ILE A 242 -19.26 -5.97 0.47
N LEU A 243 -20.06 -5.41 -0.46
CA LEU A 243 -19.61 -4.31 -1.31
C LEU A 243 -19.34 -3.05 -0.47
N LEU A 244 -20.26 -2.70 0.44
CA LEU A 244 -20.10 -1.53 1.31
C LEU A 244 -18.87 -1.66 2.23
N ASP A 245 -18.66 -2.85 2.80
CA ASP A 245 -17.46 -3.16 3.58
C ASP A 245 -16.17 -3.02 2.73
N THR A 246 -16.20 -3.55 1.50
CA THR A 246 -15.08 -3.48 0.56
C THR A 246 -14.78 -2.04 0.13
N GLU A 247 -15.82 -1.24 -0.17
CA GLU A 247 -15.70 0.18 -0.51
C GLU A 247 -15.10 0.98 0.66
N GLN A 248 -15.61 0.79 1.87
CA GLN A 248 -15.11 1.47 3.06
C GLN A 248 -13.64 1.15 3.32
N GLU A 249 -13.26 -0.13 3.26
CA GLU A 249 -11.87 -0.56 3.46
C GLU A 249 -10.98 -0.04 2.32
N TYR A 250 -11.48 0.02 1.08
CA TYR A 250 -10.75 0.56 -0.06
C TYR A 250 -10.47 2.07 0.08
N LEU A 251 -11.46 2.86 0.51
CA LEU A 251 -11.27 4.29 0.75
C LEU A 251 -10.32 4.55 1.92
N LYS A 252 -10.38 3.71 2.96
CA LYS A 252 -9.41 3.72 4.06
C LYS A 252 -8.00 3.41 3.54
N PHE A 253 -7.85 2.37 2.73
CA PHE A 253 -6.60 2.00 2.06
C PHE A 253 -6.00 3.20 1.30
N GLN A 254 -6.75 3.85 0.41
CA GLN A 254 -6.24 4.99 -0.37
C GLN A 254 -5.66 6.12 0.53
N ARG A 255 -6.33 6.43 1.64
CA ARG A 255 -5.89 7.45 2.59
C ARG A 255 -4.66 7.01 3.39
N GLU A 256 -4.73 5.82 4.00
CA GLU A 256 -3.69 5.33 4.90
C GLU A 256 -2.36 5.04 4.20
N VAL A 257 -2.41 4.51 2.98
CA VAL A 257 -1.20 4.24 2.16
C VAL A 257 -0.39 5.51 1.91
N THR A 258 -1.08 6.61 1.59
CA THR A 258 -0.46 7.89 1.30
C THR A 258 0.12 8.50 2.57
N LEU A 259 -0.66 8.48 3.65
CA LEU A 259 -0.27 8.99 4.96
C LEU A 259 0.93 8.23 5.54
N GLU A 260 0.94 6.90 5.47
CA GLU A 260 2.02 6.08 6.00
C GLU A 260 3.34 6.34 5.26
N GLY A 261 3.30 6.45 3.93
CA GLY A 261 4.49 6.84 3.18
C GLY A 261 4.98 8.25 3.53
N PHE A 262 4.07 9.21 3.76
CA PHE A 262 4.45 10.54 4.25
C PHE A 262 5.10 10.48 5.64
N LYS A 263 4.57 9.69 6.56
CA LYS A 263 5.14 9.49 7.91
C LYS A 263 6.54 8.89 7.83
N ASN A 264 6.73 7.84 7.05
CA ASN A 264 8.03 7.19 6.86
C ASN A 264 9.05 8.16 6.23
N LEU A 265 8.64 9.01 5.30
CA LEU A 265 9.50 10.08 4.77
C LEU A 265 9.87 11.13 5.83
N CYS A 266 8.94 11.50 6.71
CA CYS A 266 9.22 12.40 7.83
C CYS A 266 10.26 11.79 8.77
N ASP A 267 10.03 10.55 9.20
CA ASP A 267 10.91 9.85 10.15
C ASP A 267 12.31 9.59 9.58
N TYR A 268 12.39 9.40 8.25
CA TYR A 268 13.68 9.26 7.59
C TYR A 268 14.40 10.60 7.37
N HIS A 269 13.74 11.60 6.78
CA HIS A 269 14.44 12.81 6.33
C HIS A 269 14.55 13.91 7.40
N LEU A 270 13.55 14.08 8.28
CA LEU A 270 13.57 15.18 9.27
C LEU A 270 14.75 15.09 10.23
N PRO A 271 15.11 13.92 10.79
CA PRO A 271 16.27 13.84 11.67
C PRO A 271 17.58 14.19 10.96
N ARG A 272 17.72 13.77 9.70
CA ARG A 272 18.92 14.03 8.87
C ARG A 272 19.05 15.51 8.52
N LEU A 273 17.95 16.17 8.18
CA LEU A 273 17.96 17.60 7.86
C LEU A 273 18.15 18.45 9.11
N SER A 274 17.46 18.12 10.20
CA SER A 274 17.47 18.91 11.44
C SER A 274 18.69 18.64 12.33
N GLN A 275 19.38 17.50 12.14
CA GLN A 275 20.38 16.96 13.06
C GLN A 275 19.81 16.73 14.48
N GLN A 276 18.54 16.34 14.56
CA GLN A 276 17.85 16.00 15.81
C GLN A 276 17.07 14.71 15.66
N ASP A 277 17.21 13.78 16.60
CA ASP A 277 16.55 12.47 16.50
C ASP A 277 15.05 12.53 16.80
N THR A 278 14.60 13.54 17.55
CA THR A 278 13.19 13.65 17.98
C THR A 278 12.33 14.30 16.90
N VAL A 279 11.42 13.51 16.32
CA VAL A 279 10.35 13.98 15.43
C VAL A 279 9.07 14.17 16.24
N THR A 280 8.47 15.37 16.17
CA THR A 280 7.19 15.70 16.80
C THR A 280 6.10 15.83 15.74
N ARG A 281 4.96 15.17 15.92
CA ARG A 281 3.81 15.25 14.98
C ARG A 281 3.07 16.58 15.15
N ILE A 282 2.68 17.17 14.02
CA ILE A 282 1.85 18.38 13.98
C ILE A 282 0.42 17.92 13.66
N VAL A 283 -0.47 18.09 14.63
CA VAL A 283 -1.87 17.66 14.55
C VAL A 283 -2.76 18.90 14.55
N LYS A 284 -3.71 18.95 13.60
CA LYS A 284 -4.75 19.97 13.53
C LYS A 284 -6.11 19.29 13.44
N ASP A 285 -7.04 19.67 14.30
CA ASP A 285 -8.40 19.09 14.36
C ASP A 285 -8.42 17.55 14.43
N GLY A 286 -7.45 16.98 15.16
CA GLY A 286 -7.29 15.53 15.31
C GLY A 286 -6.63 14.82 14.13
N VAL A 287 -6.23 15.54 13.07
CA VAL A 287 -5.56 15.00 11.88
C VAL A 287 -4.07 15.37 11.90
N GLU A 288 -3.19 14.39 11.73
CA GLU A 288 -1.75 14.63 11.55
C GLU A 288 -1.50 15.25 10.16
N ILE A 289 -1.21 16.55 10.13
CA ILE A 289 -0.98 17.31 8.89
C ILE A 289 0.50 17.41 8.52
N GLY A 290 1.39 17.09 9.46
CA GLY A 290 2.83 17.23 9.30
C GLY A 290 3.63 16.72 10.48
N ALA A 291 4.94 16.93 10.41
CA ALA A 291 5.88 16.61 11.48
C ALA A 291 7.02 17.62 11.50
N ARG A 292 7.65 17.83 12.67
CA ARG A 292 8.78 18.74 12.85
C ARG A 292 9.93 18.10 13.61
N ALA A 293 11.14 18.57 13.32
CA ALA A 293 12.33 18.31 14.10
C ALA A 293 13.22 19.56 14.04
N GLY A 294 13.60 20.09 15.20
CA GLY A 294 14.29 21.37 15.32
C GLY A 294 13.58 22.50 14.56
N ARG A 295 14.32 23.15 13.65
CA ARG A 295 13.82 24.26 12.82
C ARG A 295 13.18 23.82 11.49
N PHE A 296 13.00 22.53 11.28
CA PHE A 296 12.41 21.96 10.05
C PHE A 296 11.04 21.37 10.31
N ALA A 297 10.12 21.55 9.37
CA ALA A 297 8.85 20.81 9.34
C ALA A 297 8.47 20.34 7.95
N PHE A 298 7.86 19.17 7.90
CA PHE A 298 7.28 18.60 6.69
C PHE A 298 5.77 18.62 6.81
N PHE A 299 5.08 18.93 5.70
CA PHE A 299 3.62 18.95 5.63
C PHE A 299 3.11 18.17 4.41
N SER A 300 1.98 17.49 4.57
CA SER A 300 1.27 16.88 3.46
C SER A 300 0.34 17.89 2.79
N ASN A 301 0.53 18.13 1.49
CA ASN A 301 -0.25 19.11 0.74
C ASN A 301 -1.76 18.81 0.72
N SER A 302 -2.14 17.53 0.70
CA SER A 302 -3.56 17.12 0.69
C SER A 302 -4.25 17.30 2.03
N LEU A 303 -3.48 17.43 3.13
CA LEU A 303 -3.99 17.61 4.49
C LEU A 303 -3.96 19.07 4.95
N LEU A 304 -3.44 19.99 4.12
CA LEU A 304 -3.45 21.41 4.40
C LEU A 304 -4.75 22.05 3.89
N GLU A 305 -5.45 22.77 4.77
CA GLU A 305 -6.62 23.58 4.39
C GLU A 305 -6.27 24.70 3.41
N THR A 306 -5.08 25.27 3.55
CA THR A 306 -4.61 26.38 2.71
C THR A 306 -3.16 26.14 2.29
N ARG A 307 -2.79 26.67 1.13
CA ARG A 307 -1.40 26.65 0.65
C ARG A 307 -0.48 27.60 1.43
N ASN A 308 -1.03 28.49 2.25
CA ASN A 308 -0.24 29.40 3.07
C ASN A 308 0.16 28.70 4.38
N VAL A 309 1.35 28.09 4.37
CA VAL A 309 1.89 27.38 5.54
C VAL A 309 2.52 28.30 6.58
N LYS A 310 2.68 29.60 6.32
CA LYS A 310 3.36 30.53 7.23
C LYS A 310 2.79 30.53 8.66
N PRO A 311 1.45 30.55 8.88
CA PRO A 311 0.90 30.49 10.25
C PRO A 311 1.35 29.24 11.00
N LEU A 312 1.36 28.08 10.34
CA LEU A 312 1.81 26.81 10.93
C LEU A 312 3.29 26.86 11.29
N LEU A 313 4.13 27.50 10.47
CA LEU A 313 5.55 27.65 10.78
C LEU A 313 5.79 28.52 12.01
N VAL A 314 5.08 29.64 12.12
CA VAL A 314 5.18 30.55 13.27
C VAL A 314 4.69 29.86 14.54
N GLU A 315 3.54 29.20 14.49
CA GLU A 315 2.95 28.47 15.62
C GLU A 315 3.86 27.34 16.12
N ASN A 316 4.60 26.68 15.23
CA ASN A 316 5.45 25.54 15.56
C ASN A 316 6.93 25.91 15.74
N GLU A 317 7.28 27.20 15.72
CA GLU A 317 8.65 27.73 15.85
C GLU A 317 9.63 27.16 14.79
N VAL A 318 9.12 27.01 13.56
CA VAL A 318 9.85 26.39 12.44
C VAL A 318 10.36 27.47 11.48
N THR A 319 11.60 27.34 11.02
CA THR A 319 12.19 28.25 10.03
C THR A 319 12.08 27.71 8.60
N TYR A 320 12.26 26.40 8.42
CA TYR A 320 12.32 25.74 7.13
C TYR A 320 11.17 24.76 6.98
N CYS A 321 10.54 24.73 5.81
CA CYS A 321 9.48 23.76 5.56
C CYS A 321 9.60 23.06 4.22
N VAL A 322 9.15 21.81 4.18
CA VAL A 322 8.92 21.05 2.96
C VAL A 322 7.45 20.66 2.88
N VAL A 323 6.81 20.99 1.77
CA VAL A 323 5.44 20.54 1.47
C VAL A 323 5.53 19.45 0.41
N MET A 324 4.86 18.33 0.66
CA MET A 324 4.87 17.15 -0.22
C MET A 324 3.49 16.88 -0.81
N THR A 325 3.41 16.58 -2.10
CA THR A 325 2.19 16.02 -2.71
C THR A 325 1.95 14.57 -2.28
N ASP A 326 0.81 13.97 -2.62
CA ASP A 326 0.54 12.53 -2.40
C ASP A 326 1.48 11.59 -3.18
N LYS A 327 2.14 12.10 -4.22
CA LYS A 327 3.24 11.42 -4.94
C LYS A 327 4.63 11.82 -4.43
N TYR A 328 4.68 12.44 -3.25
CA TYR A 328 5.88 12.88 -2.54
C TYR A 328 6.79 13.88 -3.29
N VAL A 329 6.30 14.54 -4.34
CA VAL A 329 7.00 15.68 -4.95
C VAL A 329 7.07 16.83 -3.95
N CYS A 330 8.29 17.31 -3.69
CA CYS A 330 8.61 18.27 -2.64
C CYS A 330 8.71 19.70 -3.17
N SER A 331 8.25 20.66 -2.36
CA SER A 331 8.55 22.08 -2.50
C SER A 331 9.03 22.62 -1.15
N GLY A 332 10.15 23.34 -1.15
CA GLY A 332 10.78 23.85 0.06
C GLY A 332 10.68 25.36 0.16
N SER A 333 10.46 25.86 1.37
CA SER A 333 10.42 27.29 1.68
C SER A 333 11.10 27.58 3.02
N LYS A 334 11.49 28.84 3.24
CA LYS A 334 12.01 29.33 4.52
C LYS A 334 11.32 30.63 4.94
N ILE A 335 11.28 30.90 6.24
CA ILE A 335 10.95 32.23 6.75
C ILE A 335 12.21 33.09 6.69
N ASP A 336 12.12 34.21 5.98
CA ASP A 336 13.18 35.22 5.87
C ASP A 336 12.56 36.61 6.03
N ASN A 337 13.02 37.40 7.01
CA ASN A 337 12.45 38.70 7.38
C ASN A 337 10.92 38.70 7.54
N GLY A 338 10.38 37.64 8.14
CA GLY A 338 8.94 37.48 8.35
C GLY A 338 8.14 37.14 7.08
N GLN A 339 8.79 36.91 5.94
CA GLN A 339 8.15 36.47 4.70
C GLN A 339 8.49 35.01 4.39
N LEU A 340 7.57 34.32 3.72
CA LEU A 340 7.80 32.96 3.24
C LEU A 340 8.47 33.02 1.87
N VAL A 341 9.72 32.59 1.79
CA VAL A 341 10.51 32.59 0.55
C VAL A 341 10.65 31.16 0.05
N GLN A 342 10.28 30.91 -1.21
CA GLN A 342 10.47 29.60 -1.84
C GLN A 342 11.96 29.38 -2.13
N VAL A 343 12.44 28.20 -1.75
CA VAL A 343 13.84 27.79 -1.88
C VAL A 343 14.00 26.81 -3.04
N PHE A 344 13.07 25.85 -3.18
CA PHE A 344 13.07 24.92 -4.30
C PHE A 344 11.64 24.43 -4.63
N ARG A 345 11.50 23.78 -5.79
CA ARG A 345 10.26 23.16 -6.23
C ARG A 345 10.52 21.93 -7.08
N GLY A 346 9.68 20.91 -6.94
CA GLY A 346 9.64 19.76 -7.85
C GLY A 346 10.72 18.72 -7.59
N LEU A 347 11.34 18.71 -6.41
CA LEU A 347 12.36 17.72 -6.05
C LEU A 347 11.73 16.45 -5.48
N LYS A 348 12.48 15.35 -5.53
CA LYS A 348 12.12 14.09 -4.88
C LYS A 348 12.69 14.04 -3.47
N PRO A 349 12.08 13.29 -2.53
CA PRO A 349 12.54 13.23 -1.14
C PRO A 349 14.01 12.81 -1.01
N LYS A 350 14.46 11.85 -1.83
CA LYS A 350 15.86 11.38 -1.85
C LYS A 350 16.90 12.46 -2.21
N LEU A 351 16.47 13.57 -2.81
CA LEU A 351 17.32 14.71 -3.15
C LEU A 351 17.28 15.81 -2.09
N LEU A 352 16.55 15.61 -0.98
CA LEU A 352 16.50 16.59 0.10
C LEU A 352 17.81 16.54 0.90
N ASP A 353 18.52 17.65 0.88
CA ASP A 353 19.71 17.90 1.67
C ASP A 353 19.66 19.30 2.32
N ARG A 354 20.60 19.55 3.24
CA ARG A 354 20.71 20.82 3.96
C ARG A 354 21.22 21.98 3.08
N SER A 355 22.01 21.68 2.06
CA SER A 355 22.57 22.67 1.14
C SER A 355 21.48 23.37 0.33
N LEU A 356 20.38 22.67 0.05
CA LEU A 356 19.18 23.28 -0.55
C LEU A 356 18.69 24.48 0.25
N PHE A 357 18.81 24.46 1.57
CA PHE A 357 18.39 25.54 2.47
C PHE A 357 19.49 26.55 2.79
N GLY A 358 20.65 26.45 2.12
CA GLY A 358 21.82 27.29 2.40
C GLY A 358 22.49 26.96 3.73
N LEU A 359 22.33 25.73 4.23
CA LEU A 359 22.91 25.25 5.47
C LEU A 359 24.09 24.31 5.19
N ALA A 360 25.12 24.41 6.04
CA ALA A 360 26.23 23.48 6.07
C ALA A 360 25.82 22.12 6.68
#